data_AF-A0A7R9EBA6-F1
#
_entry.id   AF-A0A7R9EBA6-F1
#
_cell.length_a   1.000
_cell.length_b   1.000
_cell.length_c   1.000
_cell.angle_alpha   90.00
_cell.angle_beta   90.00
_cell.angle_gamma   90.00
#
_symmetry.space_group_name_H-M   'P 1'
#
loop_
_entity.id
_entity.type
_entity.pdbx_description
1 polymer ?
#
loop_
_entity_poly.entity_id
_entity_poly.type
_entity_poly.pdbx_seq_one_letter_code
_entity_poly.pdbx_strand_id
1 'polypeptide(L)'
;MAAATLLLVFITFISLSAGLAPEEEEDFAFVAANENVPQSKSPVQRLWGIPDSLAPVGRLFRLNIPRDAFKGDIEHYQAQGPKGSPLPSWLVLDPISGVLEGVPGPRDIGETYITVRAVGHDSAKDVFSLEVTRTDTSLLSTRPSCDPGVEATLATLVMDSELEKMTPQQRLTAMKNLAGFLGLSRDELRLSEEGALPYESSIMAGPGNVHRRSSVHPVSIRWQVGCHGLVGDRQAAILDLLKSQARDGTLAEVLQQPVVGWYVATEPSLPRRDRRDLGVSVCGM
;
A
#
# COMPACT_ATOMS: atom_id res chain seq x y z
N MET A 1 46.15 -64.76 -25.17
CA MET A 1 47.14 -65.80 -24.82
C MET A 1 48.51 -65.15 -24.76
N ALA A 2 49.32 -65.55 -23.77
CA ALA A 2 50.72 -65.17 -23.48
C ALA A 2 50.92 -63.71 -23.00
N ALA A 3 51.08 -63.38 -21.71
CA ALA A 3 51.95 -63.85 -20.63
C ALA A 3 53.35 -63.19 -20.57
N ALA A 4 53.60 -62.59 -19.39
CA ALA A 4 54.86 -62.54 -18.64
C ALA A 4 55.90 -61.48 -19.10
N THR A 5 56.68 -60.81 -18.24
CA THR A 5 57.08 -61.06 -16.84
C THR A 5 57.75 -59.76 -16.35
N LEU A 6 57.49 -59.28 -15.12
CA LEU A 6 58.26 -58.17 -14.54
C LEU A 6 59.05 -58.67 -13.31
N LEU A 7 60.33 -58.29 -13.30
CA LEU A 7 61.39 -58.71 -12.38
C LEU A 7 61.14 -58.22 -10.95
N LEU A 8 61.37 -59.12 -9.99
CA LEU A 8 61.53 -58.84 -8.56
C LEU A 8 62.95 -58.37 -8.25
N VAL A 9 63.10 -57.29 -7.49
CA VAL A 9 64.31 -57.01 -6.71
C VAL A 9 63.89 -56.70 -5.27
N PHE A 10 64.33 -57.57 -4.36
CA PHE A 10 64.27 -57.42 -2.92
C PHE A 10 65.40 -56.51 -2.44
N ILE A 11 65.09 -55.49 -1.63
CA ILE A 11 66.02 -55.00 -0.60
C ILE A 11 65.29 -54.89 0.72
N THR A 12 65.84 -55.63 1.67
CA THR A 12 65.52 -55.78 3.08
C THR A 12 65.72 -54.50 3.90
N PHE A 13 64.81 -54.22 4.83
CA PHE A 13 65.15 -53.51 6.07
C PHE A 13 64.59 -54.26 7.27
N ILE A 14 65.51 -54.69 8.15
CA ILE A 14 65.27 -55.38 9.40
C ILE A 14 65.12 -54.34 10.52
N SER A 15 64.04 -54.52 11.28
CA SER A 15 63.69 -54.08 12.64
C SER A 15 64.56 -53.03 13.38
N LEU A 16 63.88 -52.06 14.01
CA LEU A 16 64.03 -51.87 15.45
C LEU A 16 62.71 -51.41 16.08
N SER A 17 62.39 -52.07 17.18
CA SER A 17 61.18 -52.03 17.99
C SER A 17 61.14 -50.90 19.02
N ALA A 18 59.91 -50.65 19.51
CA ALA A 18 59.46 -49.96 20.73
C ALA A 18 58.69 -48.68 20.38
N GLY A 19 57.44 -48.46 20.77
CA GLY A 19 56.59 -49.10 21.76
C GLY A 19 55.75 -47.99 22.42
N LEU A 20 54.42 -48.21 22.49
CA LEU A 20 53.38 -47.40 23.17
C LEU A 20 53.13 -46.01 22.54
N ALA A 21 51.91 -45.56 22.27
CA ALA A 21 50.61 -45.78 22.90
C ALA A 21 49.49 -45.66 21.84
N PRO A 22 48.27 -46.17 22.09
CA PRO A 22 47.16 -46.08 21.12
C PRO A 22 46.77 -44.61 20.94
N GLU A 23 46.74 -44.15 19.68
CA GLU A 23 46.08 -42.90 19.31
C GLU A 23 44.59 -43.07 19.59
N GLU A 24 44.06 -42.21 20.46
CA GLU A 24 42.62 -42.11 20.72
C GLU A 24 41.94 -41.71 19.40
N GLU A 25 41.33 -42.68 18.72
CA GLU A 25 40.27 -42.41 17.75
C GLU A 25 39.14 -41.74 18.53
N GLU A 26 39.10 -40.40 18.48
CA GLU A 26 37.90 -39.66 18.85
C GLU A 26 36.80 -40.02 17.85
N ASP A 27 36.02 -41.04 18.23
CA ASP A 27 34.69 -41.31 17.71
C ASP A 27 33.86 -40.02 17.87
N PHE A 28 33.85 -39.17 16.83
CA PHE A 28 32.84 -38.13 16.68
C PHE A 28 31.51 -38.80 16.28
N ALA A 29 30.99 -39.63 17.17
CA ALA A 29 29.60 -40.01 17.18
C ALA A 29 28.80 -38.73 17.44
N PHE A 30 28.30 -38.12 16.38
CA PHE A 30 27.27 -37.10 16.47
C PHE A 30 26.03 -37.79 17.04
N VAL A 31 25.94 -37.81 18.38
CA VAL A 31 24.71 -38.15 19.07
C VAL A 31 23.70 -37.12 18.58
N ALA A 32 22.79 -37.56 17.72
CA ALA A 32 21.56 -36.83 17.46
C ALA A 32 20.85 -36.73 18.82
N ALA A 33 21.14 -35.66 19.54
CA ALA A 33 20.33 -35.24 20.66
C ALA A 33 18.93 -35.05 20.07
N ASN A 34 18.06 -36.01 20.35
CA ASN A 34 16.63 -35.81 20.26
C ASN A 34 16.23 -34.90 21.44
N GLU A 35 16.81 -33.70 21.48
CA GLU A 35 16.30 -32.61 22.27
C GLU A 35 15.13 -32.04 21.47
N ASN A 36 13.92 -32.37 21.91
CA ASN A 36 12.88 -31.35 21.89
C ASN A 36 13.40 -30.19 22.75
N VAL A 37 14.28 -29.35 22.20
CA VAL A 37 14.56 -28.03 22.76
C VAL A 37 13.20 -27.34 22.74
N PRO A 38 12.57 -27.04 23.89
CA PRO A 38 11.41 -26.19 23.85
C PRO A 38 11.87 -24.90 23.19
N GLN A 39 11.36 -24.60 21.99
CA GLN A 39 11.53 -23.28 21.38
C GLN A 39 10.94 -22.29 22.39
N SER A 40 11.82 -21.71 23.22
CA SER A 40 11.41 -20.73 24.21
C SER A 40 10.96 -19.53 23.41
N LYS A 41 9.64 -19.40 23.24
CA LYS A 41 9.02 -18.29 22.52
C LYS A 41 9.55 -17.00 23.12
N SER A 42 10.16 -16.19 22.28
CA SER A 42 10.73 -14.91 22.67
C SER A 42 9.60 -13.94 23.03
N PRO A 43 9.66 -13.29 24.22
CA PRO A 43 8.55 -12.46 24.69
C PRO A 43 8.39 -11.22 23.82
N VAL A 44 7.14 -10.88 23.51
CA VAL A 44 6.81 -9.73 22.68
C VAL A 44 7.05 -8.43 23.46
N GLN A 45 7.89 -7.53 22.92
CA GLN A 45 8.23 -6.26 23.55
C GLN A 45 8.23 -5.13 22.51
N ARG A 46 7.88 -3.91 22.96
CA ARG A 46 8.00 -2.70 22.14
C ARG A 46 9.47 -2.35 21.94
N LEU A 47 9.82 -1.99 20.71
CA LEU A 47 11.14 -1.48 20.32
C LEU A 47 11.05 0.02 19.99
N TRP A 48 11.24 0.40 18.72
CA TRP A 48 11.24 1.80 18.28
C TRP A 48 9.83 2.40 18.18
N GLY A 49 8.81 1.54 18.19
CA GLY A 49 7.43 1.95 17.95
C GLY A 49 7.15 2.21 16.46
N ILE A 50 5.95 2.71 16.21
CA ILE A 50 5.41 3.00 14.88
C ILE A 50 5.51 4.51 14.68
N PRO A 51 6.07 4.98 13.55
CA PRO A 51 6.16 6.41 13.27
C PRO A 51 4.78 7.00 12.97
N ASP A 52 4.62 8.27 13.31
CA ASP A 52 3.44 9.06 12.95
C ASP A 52 3.26 9.09 11.43
N SER A 53 2.00 9.13 11.00
CA SER A 53 1.62 8.91 9.61
C SER A 53 0.61 9.92 9.11
N LEU A 54 0.64 10.17 7.80
CA LEU A 54 -0.26 11.08 7.10
C LEU A 54 -1.11 10.32 6.10
N ALA A 55 -2.40 10.65 6.03
CA ALA A 55 -3.35 10.05 5.10
C ALA A 55 -4.13 11.13 4.33
N PRO A 56 -3.81 11.39 3.05
CA PRO A 56 -4.54 12.36 2.25
C PRO A 56 -5.97 11.90 1.94
N VAL A 57 -6.93 12.82 2.02
CA VAL A 57 -8.35 12.54 1.69
C VAL A 57 -8.50 12.02 0.26
N GLY A 58 -9.18 10.87 0.17
CA GLY A 58 -9.50 10.18 -1.09
C GLY A 58 -8.39 9.29 -1.63
N ARG A 59 -7.23 9.22 -0.97
CA ARG A 59 -6.10 8.39 -1.44
C ARG A 59 -6.02 7.09 -0.68
N LEU A 60 -5.42 6.09 -1.30
CA LEU A 60 -5.11 4.83 -0.65
C LEU A 60 -4.03 5.07 0.41
N PHE A 61 -4.40 4.96 1.68
CA PHE A 61 -3.45 4.89 2.78
C PHE A 61 -3.01 3.44 2.97
N ARG A 62 -1.71 3.23 3.15
CA ARG A 62 -1.12 1.94 3.49
C ARG A 62 0.09 2.12 4.41
N LEU A 63 0.05 1.46 5.55
CA LEU A 63 1.15 1.39 6.52
C LEU A 63 1.42 -0.07 6.84
N ASN A 64 2.63 -0.54 6.53
CA ASN A 64 3.12 -1.81 7.07
C ASN A 64 3.69 -1.51 8.46
N ILE A 65 3.23 -2.22 9.49
CA ILE A 65 3.82 -2.10 10.83
C ILE A 65 5.32 -2.43 10.72
N PRO A 66 6.22 -1.50 11.09
CA PRO A 66 7.65 -1.73 10.96
C PRO A 66 8.10 -2.96 11.75
N ARG A 67 8.97 -3.78 11.16
CA ARG A 67 9.51 -4.98 11.81
C ARG A 67 10.29 -4.68 13.08
N ASP A 68 10.77 -3.46 13.21
CA ASP A 68 11.54 -2.92 14.33
C ASP A 68 10.67 -2.09 15.30
N ALA A 69 9.35 -2.04 15.11
CA ALA A 69 8.41 -1.49 16.08
C ALA A 69 8.26 -2.39 17.31
N PHE A 70 8.36 -3.71 17.10
CA PHE A 70 8.24 -4.75 18.12
C PHE A 70 9.32 -5.82 17.93
N LYS A 71 9.74 -6.47 19.02
CA LYS A 71 10.56 -7.70 18.99
C LYS A 71 9.80 -8.86 19.62
N GLY A 72 10.28 -10.08 19.37
CA GLY A 72 9.71 -11.30 19.90
C GLY A 72 8.92 -12.07 18.84
N ASP A 73 8.34 -13.21 19.23
CA ASP A 73 7.55 -14.05 18.35
C ASP A 73 6.11 -13.52 18.28
N ILE A 74 5.80 -12.77 17.23
CA ILE A 74 4.48 -12.16 17.00
C ILE A 74 3.62 -13.12 16.17
N GLU A 75 2.45 -13.46 16.69
CA GLU A 75 1.46 -14.32 16.03
C GLU A 75 0.47 -13.49 15.21
N HIS A 76 -0.02 -12.38 15.76
CA HIS A 76 -0.92 -11.46 15.06
C HIS A 76 -0.89 -10.05 15.65
N TYR A 77 -1.43 -9.10 14.89
CA TYR A 77 -1.63 -7.73 15.29
C TYR A 77 -3.09 -7.43 15.60
N GLN A 78 -3.31 -6.48 16.50
CA GLN A 78 -4.60 -5.85 16.77
C GLN A 78 -4.45 -4.34 16.71
N ALA A 79 -5.47 -3.64 16.24
CA ALA A 79 -5.48 -2.18 16.24
C ALA A 79 -6.83 -1.64 16.73
N GLN A 80 -6.76 -0.56 17.50
CA GLN A 80 -7.92 0.10 18.11
C GLN A 80 -7.74 1.61 18.00
N GLY A 81 -8.85 2.34 17.94
CA GLY A 81 -8.85 3.78 18.01
C GLY A 81 -8.58 4.31 19.43
N PRO A 82 -8.76 5.62 19.64
CA PRO A 82 -8.53 6.26 20.93
C PRO A 82 -9.35 5.60 22.04
N LYS A 83 -8.71 5.36 23.19
CA LYS A 83 -9.36 4.79 24.39
C LYS A 83 -10.03 3.42 24.15
N GLY A 84 -9.55 2.65 23.17
CA GLY A 84 -10.07 1.31 22.86
C GLY A 84 -11.34 1.30 22.02
N SER A 85 -11.69 2.42 21.39
CA SER A 85 -12.77 2.46 20.41
C SER A 85 -12.44 1.56 19.20
N PRO A 86 -13.44 1.19 18.38
CA PRO A 86 -13.19 0.64 17.06
C PRO A 86 -12.28 1.56 16.23
N LEU A 87 -11.61 0.98 15.22
CA LEU A 87 -10.88 1.76 14.23
C LEU A 87 -11.82 2.74 13.50
N PRO A 88 -11.29 3.86 12.96
CA PRO A 88 -12.04 4.71 12.05
C PRO A 88 -12.68 3.89 10.94
N SER A 89 -13.91 4.25 10.54
CA SER A 89 -14.71 3.47 9.59
C SER A 89 -14.08 3.32 8.20
N TRP A 90 -13.05 4.11 7.89
CA TRP A 90 -12.30 4.08 6.65
C TRP A 90 -11.04 3.22 6.69
N LEU A 91 -10.65 2.71 7.85
CA LEU A 91 -9.37 2.03 8.11
C LEU A 91 -9.57 0.57 8.54
N VAL A 92 -8.71 -0.32 8.05
CA VAL A 92 -8.70 -1.74 8.41
C VAL A 92 -7.28 -2.24 8.63
N LEU A 93 -7.11 -3.18 9.56
CA LEU A 93 -5.86 -3.89 9.80
C LEU A 93 -6.00 -5.32 9.28
N ASP A 94 -5.03 -5.78 8.50
CA ASP A 94 -4.79 -7.22 8.32
C ASP A 94 -3.96 -7.74 9.52
N PRO A 95 -4.56 -8.56 10.40
CA PRO A 95 -3.90 -9.00 11.62
C PRO A 95 -2.71 -9.94 11.37
N ILE A 96 -2.62 -10.59 10.21
CA ILE A 96 -1.55 -11.53 9.88
C ILE A 96 -0.36 -10.77 9.30
N SER A 97 -0.60 -9.95 8.28
CA SER A 97 0.48 -9.23 7.61
C SER A 97 0.92 -7.96 8.33
N GLY A 98 0.13 -7.48 9.28
CA GLY A 98 0.41 -6.24 10.02
C GLY A 98 0.28 -5.01 9.14
N VAL A 99 -0.61 -5.04 8.13
CA VAL A 99 -0.83 -3.92 7.21
C VAL A 99 -2.10 -3.19 7.60
N LEU A 100 -1.96 -1.89 7.91
CA LEU A 100 -3.07 -0.94 8.04
C LEU A 100 -3.34 -0.32 6.66
N GLU A 101 -4.57 -0.42 6.17
CA GLU A 101 -4.97 0.18 4.90
C GLU A 101 -6.33 0.86 5.02
N GLY A 102 -6.55 1.90 4.22
CA GLY A 102 -7.82 2.60 4.20
C GLY A 102 -7.90 3.67 3.12
N VAL A 103 -9.09 4.28 3.00
CA VAL A 103 -9.30 5.45 2.14
C VAL A 103 -10.13 6.48 2.91
N PRO A 104 -9.50 7.51 3.51
CA PRO A 104 -10.20 8.50 4.32
C PRO A 104 -11.06 9.42 3.44
N GLY A 105 -12.22 9.81 3.96
CA GLY A 105 -13.12 10.79 3.37
C GLY A 105 -12.97 12.19 3.97
N PRO A 106 -13.71 13.19 3.46
CA PRO A 106 -13.65 14.57 3.96
C PRO A 106 -14.07 14.73 5.43
N ARG A 107 -14.90 13.82 5.95
CA ARG A 107 -15.36 13.79 7.34
C ARG A 107 -14.30 13.26 8.32
N ASP A 108 -13.27 12.59 7.80
CA ASP A 108 -12.23 11.96 8.60
C ASP A 108 -11.04 12.89 8.88
N ILE A 109 -11.08 14.14 8.39
CA ILE A 109 -10.01 15.13 8.54
C ILE A 109 -9.73 15.44 10.00
N GLY A 110 -8.45 15.37 10.37
CA GLY A 110 -7.98 15.63 11.72
C GLY A 110 -6.94 14.60 12.16
N GLU A 111 -6.42 14.79 13.37
CA GLU A 111 -5.48 13.86 14.00
C GLU A 111 -6.26 12.81 14.80
N THR A 112 -5.89 11.54 14.66
CA THR A 112 -6.41 10.42 15.45
C THR A 112 -5.27 9.56 15.96
N TYR A 113 -5.33 9.12 17.21
CA TYR A 113 -4.36 8.20 17.79
C TYR A 113 -4.80 6.76 17.60
N ILE A 114 -3.91 5.94 17.03
CA ILE A 114 -4.17 4.51 16.81
C ILE A 114 -3.27 3.70 17.74
N THR A 115 -3.88 2.80 18.52
CA THR A 115 -3.16 1.85 19.36
C THR A 115 -2.99 0.55 18.61
N VAL A 116 -1.74 0.12 18.39
CA VAL A 116 -1.41 -1.18 17.80
C VAL A 116 -0.85 -2.09 18.88
N ARG A 117 -1.34 -3.33 18.94
CA ARG A 117 -0.91 -4.37 19.86
C ARG A 117 -0.37 -5.55 19.06
N ALA A 118 0.89 -5.89 19.28
CA ALA A 118 1.49 -7.13 18.82
C ALA A 118 1.22 -8.22 19.86
N VAL A 119 0.69 -9.36 19.41
CA VAL A 119 0.29 -10.48 20.26
C VAL A 119 1.09 -11.72 19.88
N GLY A 120 1.65 -12.39 20.87
CA GLY A 120 2.27 -13.71 20.79
C GLY A 120 2.04 -14.44 22.10
N HIS A 121 3.08 -15.07 22.66
CA HIS A 121 3.02 -15.62 24.03
C HIS A 121 2.71 -14.52 25.05
N ASP A 122 3.36 -13.38 24.89
CA ASP A 122 3.06 -12.13 25.59
C ASP A 122 2.57 -11.08 24.60
N SER A 123 2.34 -9.87 25.06
CA SER A 123 1.87 -8.80 24.18
C SER A 123 2.47 -7.45 24.53
N ALA A 124 2.78 -6.68 23.48
CA ALA A 124 3.24 -5.30 23.60
C ALA A 124 2.33 -4.39 22.79
N LYS A 125 2.25 -3.13 23.20
CA LYS A 125 1.47 -2.12 22.49
C LYS A 125 2.29 -0.87 22.22
N ASP A 126 1.93 -0.18 21.17
CA ASP A 126 2.44 1.14 20.81
C ASP A 126 1.29 2.02 20.30
N VAL A 127 1.48 3.33 20.36
CA VAL A 127 0.48 4.33 19.93
C VAL A 127 1.18 5.34 19.03
N PHE A 128 0.62 5.57 17.85
CA PHE A 128 1.10 6.57 16.89
C PHE A 128 -0.03 7.52 16.49
N SER A 129 0.31 8.70 15.98
CA SER A 129 -0.67 9.63 15.43
C SER A 129 -0.86 9.40 13.92
N LEU A 130 -2.12 9.46 13.50
CA LEU A 130 -2.54 9.39 12.12
C LEU A 130 -3.31 10.67 11.78
N GLU A 131 -2.68 11.54 11.00
CA GLU A 131 -3.28 12.81 10.58
C GLU A 131 -3.88 12.68 9.17
N VAL A 132 -5.18 12.93 9.06
CA VAL A 132 -5.89 12.99 7.79
C VAL A 132 -5.93 14.42 7.29
N THR A 133 -5.42 14.66 6.08
CA THR A 133 -5.26 16.00 5.51
C THR A 133 -5.89 16.13 4.12
N ARG A 134 -6.26 17.36 3.72
CA ARG A 134 -6.77 17.63 2.36
C ARG A 134 -5.66 17.65 1.31
N THR A 135 -4.49 18.12 1.72
CA THR A 135 -3.34 18.31 0.85
C THR A 135 -2.53 17.04 0.79
N ASP A 136 -2.28 16.56 -0.42
CA ASP A 136 -1.27 15.53 -0.60
C ASP A 136 0.12 16.16 -0.42
N THR A 137 0.62 16.10 0.81
CA THR A 137 1.97 16.53 1.20
C THR A 137 3.00 15.43 1.01
N SER A 138 2.60 14.24 0.52
CA SER A 138 3.53 13.15 0.28
C SER A 138 4.54 13.58 -0.78
N LEU A 139 5.79 13.73 -0.35
CA LEU A 139 6.95 13.99 -1.22
C LEU A 139 7.18 12.83 -2.22
N LEU A 140 6.53 11.69 -1.99
CA LEU A 140 6.54 10.49 -2.84
C LEU A 140 5.33 10.43 -3.77
N SER A 141 4.41 11.40 -3.70
CA SER A 141 3.36 11.53 -4.71
C SER A 141 4.05 11.95 -6.00
N THR A 142 4.38 10.97 -6.83
CA THR A 142 4.67 11.15 -8.25
C THR A 142 3.40 11.73 -8.87
N ARG A 143 3.20 13.03 -8.70
CA ARG A 143 2.13 13.77 -9.34
C ARG A 143 2.25 13.46 -10.82
N PRO A 144 1.18 13.03 -11.51
CA PRO A 144 1.09 13.30 -12.94
C PRO A 144 1.10 14.83 -13.07
N SER A 145 2.29 15.37 -13.33
CA SER A 145 2.56 16.79 -13.10
C SER A 145 2.27 17.55 -14.37
N CYS A 146 1.07 18.12 -14.47
CA CYS A 146 0.93 19.28 -15.35
C CYS A 146 1.87 20.37 -14.83
N ASP A 147 2.41 21.18 -15.74
CA ASP A 147 3.23 22.32 -15.35
C ASP A 147 2.43 23.27 -14.46
N PRO A 148 3.09 23.99 -13.53
CA PRO A 148 2.40 24.95 -12.68
C PRO A 148 1.56 25.95 -13.50
N GLY A 149 0.27 26.05 -13.20
CA GLY A 149 -0.68 26.90 -13.92
C GLY A 149 -1.38 26.25 -15.11
N VAL A 150 -0.99 25.03 -15.48
CA VAL A 150 -1.71 24.22 -16.46
C VAL A 150 -2.77 23.38 -15.76
N GLU A 151 -3.97 23.41 -16.31
CA GLU A 151 -5.12 22.66 -15.80
C GLU A 151 -4.97 21.15 -16.07
N ALA A 152 -5.36 20.33 -15.10
CA ALA A 152 -5.31 18.89 -15.22
C ALA A 152 -6.57 18.36 -15.93
N THR A 153 -6.39 17.43 -16.85
CA THR A 153 -7.49 16.69 -17.49
C THR A 153 -7.69 15.39 -16.77
N LEU A 154 -8.85 15.22 -16.16
CA LEU A 154 -9.18 14.11 -15.28
C LEU A 154 -10.27 13.24 -15.92
N ALA A 155 -10.08 11.93 -15.83
CA ALA A 155 -11.15 10.98 -16.02
C ALA A 155 -11.82 10.71 -14.67
N THR A 156 -13.15 10.67 -14.67
CA THR A 156 -13.99 10.47 -13.50
C THR A 156 -14.95 9.32 -13.76
N LEU A 157 -14.91 8.31 -12.90
CA LEU A 157 -15.82 7.18 -12.88
C LEU A 157 -16.79 7.32 -11.71
N VAL A 158 -18.09 7.38 -12.00
CA VAL A 158 -19.14 7.66 -11.01
C VAL A 158 -19.86 6.37 -10.63
N MET A 159 -19.93 6.10 -9.33
CA MET A 159 -20.60 4.95 -8.73
C MET A 159 -21.87 5.38 -8.00
N ASP A 160 -22.94 4.57 -8.09
CA ASP A 160 -24.22 4.83 -7.42
C ASP A 160 -24.14 4.38 -5.96
N SER A 161 -23.29 5.04 -5.19
CA SER A 161 -23.01 4.73 -3.79
C SER A 161 -22.62 5.99 -3.04
N GLU A 162 -22.81 6.00 -1.73
CA GLU A 162 -22.46 7.13 -0.87
C GLU A 162 -21.25 6.79 0.00
N LEU A 163 -20.29 7.72 0.11
CA LEU A 163 -18.99 7.45 0.73
C LEU A 163 -19.16 6.99 2.19
N GLU A 164 -20.06 7.64 2.92
CA GLU A 164 -20.36 7.34 4.33
C GLU A 164 -21.01 5.97 4.54
N LYS A 165 -21.66 5.41 3.50
CA LYS A 165 -22.29 4.08 3.55
C LYS A 165 -21.35 2.96 3.10
N MET A 166 -20.23 3.30 2.46
CA MET A 166 -19.24 2.32 2.03
C MET A 166 -18.39 1.86 3.22
N THR A 167 -18.30 0.54 3.39
CA THR A 167 -17.35 -0.11 4.29
C THR A 167 -15.90 0.17 3.85
N PRO A 168 -14.90 0.07 4.75
CA PRO A 168 -13.51 0.31 4.38
C PRO A 168 -13.04 -0.69 3.31
N GLN A 169 -13.53 -1.94 3.38
CA GLN A 169 -13.25 -2.96 2.38
C GLN A 169 -13.80 -2.59 1.00
N GLN A 170 -15.03 -2.08 0.91
CA GLN A 170 -15.59 -1.63 -0.37
C GLN A 170 -14.78 -0.50 -1.00
N ARG A 171 -14.34 0.48 -0.19
CA ARG A 171 -13.47 1.58 -0.67
C ARG A 171 -12.14 1.04 -1.20
N LEU A 172 -11.51 0.12 -0.46
CA LEU A 172 -10.24 -0.50 -0.84
C LEU A 172 -10.36 -1.36 -2.09
N THR A 173 -11.36 -2.22 -2.16
CA THR A 173 -11.62 -3.11 -3.31
C THR A 173 -11.85 -2.30 -4.57
N ALA A 174 -12.73 -1.29 -4.54
CA ALA A 174 -12.99 -0.45 -5.69
C ALA A 174 -11.71 0.23 -6.21
N MET A 175 -10.92 0.83 -5.32
CA MET A 175 -9.67 1.51 -5.68
C MET A 175 -8.60 0.55 -6.21
N LYS A 176 -8.34 -0.56 -5.51
CA LYS A 176 -7.30 -1.53 -5.88
C LYS A 176 -7.64 -2.28 -7.16
N ASN A 177 -8.90 -2.69 -7.32
CA ASN A 177 -9.35 -3.43 -8.50
C ASN A 177 -9.38 -2.53 -9.73
N LEU A 178 -9.85 -1.28 -9.61
CA LEU A 178 -9.80 -0.33 -10.73
C LEU A 178 -8.37 -0.06 -11.18
N ALA A 179 -7.46 0.20 -10.23
CA ALA A 179 -6.05 0.42 -10.55
C ALA A 179 -5.45 -0.78 -11.28
N GLY A 180 -5.69 -2.00 -10.77
CA GLY A 180 -5.22 -3.23 -11.41
C GLY A 180 -5.83 -3.46 -12.79
N PHE A 181 -7.13 -3.23 -12.94
CA PHE A 181 -7.87 -3.43 -14.19
C PHE A 181 -7.44 -2.45 -15.29
N LEU A 182 -7.20 -1.18 -14.94
CA LEU A 182 -6.76 -0.15 -15.88
C LEU A 182 -5.22 -0.10 -16.04
N GLY A 183 -4.46 -0.87 -15.27
CA GLY A 183 -3.00 -0.83 -15.27
C GLY A 183 -2.42 0.50 -14.75
N LEU A 184 -3.13 1.15 -13.83
CA LEU A 184 -2.76 2.41 -13.20
C LEU A 184 -2.05 2.19 -11.86
N SER A 185 -1.28 3.17 -11.41
CA SER A 185 -0.78 3.15 -10.03
C SER A 185 -1.92 3.42 -9.06
N ARG A 186 -1.94 2.73 -7.92
CA ARG A 186 -2.93 2.96 -6.85
C ARG A 186 -2.85 4.38 -6.29
N ASP A 187 -1.68 5.01 -6.40
CA ASP A 187 -1.44 6.37 -5.97
C ASP A 187 -2.02 7.41 -6.94
N GLU A 188 -2.37 7.05 -8.17
CA GLU A 188 -2.93 8.01 -9.15
C GLU A 188 -4.43 8.23 -8.95
N LEU A 189 -5.10 7.27 -8.33
CA LEU A 189 -6.54 7.29 -8.12
C LEU A 189 -6.91 8.14 -6.90
N ARG A 190 -8.01 8.86 -6.99
CA ARG A 190 -8.62 9.58 -5.87
C ARG A 190 -10.12 9.28 -5.77
N LEU A 191 -10.54 8.75 -4.63
CA LEU A 191 -11.93 8.57 -4.26
C LEU A 191 -12.49 9.88 -3.68
N SER A 192 -13.69 10.26 -4.07
CA SER A 192 -14.34 11.49 -3.60
C SER A 192 -15.85 11.37 -3.62
N GLU A 193 -16.52 12.17 -2.80
CA GLU A 193 -17.93 12.48 -3.05
C GLU A 193 -18.01 13.31 -4.32
N GLU A 194 -18.88 12.90 -5.23
CA GLU A 194 -19.12 13.60 -6.48
C GLU A 194 -19.96 14.86 -6.21
N GLY A 195 -19.45 16.01 -6.64
CA GLY A 195 -20.19 17.27 -6.63
C GLY A 195 -21.22 17.33 -7.77
N ALA A 196 -21.89 18.48 -7.93
CA ALA A 196 -22.71 18.70 -9.11
C ALA A 196 -21.84 18.56 -10.37
N LEU A 197 -22.23 17.66 -11.29
CA LEU A 197 -21.51 17.38 -12.53
C LEU A 197 -21.26 18.68 -13.32
N PRO A 198 -20.01 19.08 -13.57
CA PRO A 198 -19.73 20.22 -14.43
C PRO A 198 -19.83 19.77 -15.89
N TYR A 199 -21.05 19.52 -16.36
CA TYR A 199 -21.33 19.15 -17.76
C TYR A 199 -20.68 20.13 -18.74
N GLU A 200 -20.55 21.41 -18.38
CA GLU A 200 -19.93 22.46 -19.20
C GLU A 200 -18.43 22.26 -19.45
N SER A 201 -17.72 21.53 -18.57
CA SER A 201 -16.28 21.25 -18.70
C SER A 201 -15.98 19.83 -19.23
N SER A 202 -17.01 19.05 -19.54
CA SER A 202 -16.85 17.68 -20.00
C SER A 202 -16.47 17.62 -21.49
N ILE A 203 -15.38 16.91 -21.78
CA ILE A 203 -14.81 16.71 -23.12
C ILE A 203 -15.42 15.45 -23.75
N MET A 204 -15.60 14.43 -22.93
CA MET A 204 -16.27 13.19 -23.30
C MET A 204 -16.99 12.62 -22.09
N ALA A 205 -18.06 11.89 -22.35
CA ALA A 205 -18.81 11.18 -21.33
C ALA A 205 -19.46 9.92 -21.91
N GLY A 206 -19.77 8.97 -21.04
CA GLY A 206 -20.47 7.76 -21.41
C GLY A 206 -21.27 7.18 -20.25
N PRO A 207 -22.31 6.39 -20.56
CA PRO A 207 -23.11 5.73 -19.55
C PRO A 207 -22.35 4.56 -18.91
N GLY A 208 -22.75 4.23 -17.69
CA GLY A 208 -22.41 2.96 -17.04
C GLY A 208 -23.52 1.93 -17.23
N ASN A 209 -23.61 0.98 -16.30
CA ASN A 209 -24.64 -0.06 -16.29
C ASN A 209 -25.91 0.33 -15.51
N VAL A 210 -25.88 1.41 -14.71
CA VAL A 210 -27.03 1.86 -13.93
C VAL A 210 -28.00 2.68 -14.80
N HIS A 211 -29.25 2.23 -14.88
CA HIS A 211 -30.31 2.94 -15.60
C HIS A 211 -31.10 3.92 -14.72
N ARG A 212 -31.13 3.71 -13.40
CA ARG A 212 -31.82 4.57 -12.45
C ARG A 212 -30.96 4.74 -11.20
N ARG A 213 -30.54 5.98 -10.95
CA ARG A 213 -29.72 6.34 -9.79
C ARG A 213 -30.54 6.29 -8.51
N SER A 214 -29.93 5.85 -7.43
CA SER A 214 -30.51 5.76 -6.09
C SER A 214 -29.78 6.63 -5.05
N SER A 215 -28.50 6.92 -5.27
CA SER A 215 -27.68 7.75 -4.39
C SER A 215 -27.96 9.24 -4.58
N VAL A 216 -27.99 9.97 -3.46
CA VAL A 216 -28.12 11.44 -3.45
C VAL A 216 -26.76 12.10 -3.74
N HIS A 217 -25.70 11.58 -3.13
CA HIS A 217 -24.32 12.03 -3.30
C HIS A 217 -23.49 10.85 -3.80
N PRO A 218 -23.42 10.62 -5.13
CA PRO A 218 -22.66 9.51 -5.67
C PRO A 218 -21.18 9.65 -5.34
N VAL A 219 -20.47 8.54 -5.31
CA VAL A 219 -19.02 8.52 -5.11
C VAL A 219 -18.34 8.39 -6.46
N SER A 220 -17.25 9.10 -6.63
CA SER A 220 -16.42 9.00 -7.83
C SER A 220 -14.99 8.60 -7.52
N ILE A 221 -14.40 7.86 -8.45
CA ILE A 221 -12.95 7.67 -8.53
C ILE A 221 -12.45 8.49 -9.72
N ARG A 222 -11.49 9.37 -9.47
CA ARG A 222 -10.89 10.23 -10.48
C ARG A 222 -9.38 10.02 -10.58
N TRP A 223 -8.83 10.16 -11.77
CA TRP A 223 -7.39 10.12 -12.03
C TRP A 223 -7.05 10.99 -13.23
N GLN A 224 -5.80 11.42 -13.30
CA GLN A 224 -5.34 12.29 -14.37
C GLN A 224 -5.05 11.49 -15.64
N VAL A 225 -5.58 11.99 -16.76
CA VAL A 225 -5.37 11.41 -18.10
C VAL A 225 -4.58 12.33 -19.03
N GLY A 226 -4.39 13.58 -18.64
CA GLY A 226 -3.50 14.52 -19.32
C GLY A 226 -3.64 15.93 -18.76
N CYS A 227 -3.41 16.93 -19.60
CA CYS A 227 -3.35 18.34 -19.25
C CYS A 227 -4.00 19.19 -20.34
N HIS A 228 -4.56 20.35 -19.97
CA HIS A 228 -5.13 21.34 -20.90
C HIS A 228 -6.18 20.78 -21.87
N GLY A 229 -7.01 19.86 -21.38
CA GLY A 229 -8.05 19.18 -22.17
C GLY A 229 -7.52 18.08 -23.10
N LEU A 230 -6.21 17.83 -23.12
CA LEU A 230 -5.60 16.79 -23.93
C LEU A 230 -5.46 15.50 -23.11
N VAL A 231 -5.71 14.38 -23.76
CA VAL A 231 -5.47 13.04 -23.23
C VAL A 231 -4.15 12.53 -23.79
N GLY A 232 -3.27 12.01 -22.93
CA GLY A 232 -2.03 11.40 -23.39
C GLY A 232 -2.26 10.09 -24.17
N ASP A 233 -1.36 9.76 -25.09
CA ASP A 233 -1.50 8.60 -25.98
C ASP A 233 -1.68 7.28 -25.21
N ARG A 234 -0.95 7.11 -24.10
CA ARG A 234 -1.07 5.93 -23.24
C ARG A 234 -2.47 5.83 -22.61
N GLN A 235 -3.06 6.97 -22.25
CA GLN A 235 -4.35 7.04 -21.58
C GLN A 235 -5.51 6.91 -22.55
N ALA A 236 -5.33 7.22 -23.84
CA ALA A 236 -6.37 7.01 -24.85
C ALA A 236 -6.85 5.54 -24.91
N ALA A 237 -5.92 4.58 -24.91
CA ALA A 237 -6.26 3.15 -24.87
C ALA A 237 -7.02 2.74 -23.59
N ILE A 238 -6.66 3.34 -22.45
CA ILE A 238 -7.34 3.10 -21.16
C ILE A 238 -8.78 3.64 -21.21
N LEU A 239 -8.99 4.81 -21.82
CA LEU A 239 -10.32 5.41 -21.98
C LEU A 239 -11.22 4.60 -22.92
N ASP A 240 -10.66 4.03 -24.00
CA ASP A 240 -11.42 3.15 -24.89
C ASP A 240 -11.90 1.88 -24.16
N LEU A 241 -11.02 1.26 -23.36
CA LEU A 241 -11.39 0.14 -22.49
C LEU A 241 -12.48 0.54 -21.49
N LEU A 242 -12.29 1.68 -20.82
CA LEU A 242 -13.26 2.19 -19.85
C LEU A 242 -14.63 2.43 -20.48
N LYS A 243 -14.67 2.96 -21.71
CA LYS A 243 -15.91 3.23 -22.44
C LYS A 243 -16.73 1.97 -22.70
N SER A 244 -16.11 0.90 -23.21
CA SER A 244 -16.82 -0.35 -23.49
C SER A 244 -17.24 -1.04 -22.19
N GLN A 245 -16.33 -1.11 -21.23
CA GLN A 245 -16.49 -1.90 -20.00
C GLN A 245 -17.38 -1.24 -18.95
N ALA A 246 -17.56 0.09 -19.00
CA ALA A 246 -18.56 0.77 -18.20
C ALA A 246 -19.98 0.39 -18.63
N ARG A 247 -20.18 0.28 -19.95
CA ARG A 247 -21.49 0.07 -20.56
C ARG A 247 -21.96 -1.38 -20.49
N ASP A 248 -21.05 -2.34 -20.69
CA ASP A 248 -21.37 -3.77 -20.61
C ASP A 248 -21.49 -4.30 -19.18
N GLY A 249 -21.08 -3.52 -18.18
CA GLY A 249 -21.18 -3.84 -16.76
C GLY A 249 -19.94 -4.51 -16.16
N THR A 250 -18.91 -4.82 -16.96
CA THR A 250 -17.67 -5.41 -16.44
C THR A 250 -17.02 -4.53 -15.36
N LEU A 251 -17.02 -3.20 -15.53
CA LEU A 251 -16.49 -2.31 -14.49
C LEU A 251 -17.28 -2.38 -13.17
N ALA A 252 -18.59 -2.60 -13.22
CA ALA A 252 -19.38 -2.74 -12.00
C ALA A 252 -19.02 -4.01 -11.22
N GLU A 253 -18.73 -5.11 -11.93
CA GLU A 253 -18.24 -6.35 -11.33
C GLU A 253 -16.84 -6.18 -10.74
N VAL A 254 -15.93 -5.54 -11.47
CA VAL A 254 -14.55 -5.26 -11.03
C VAL A 254 -14.54 -4.41 -9.76
N LEU A 255 -15.34 -3.33 -9.74
CA LEU A 255 -15.44 -2.43 -8.59
C LEU A 255 -16.23 -3.04 -7.43
N GLN A 256 -17.06 -4.04 -7.71
CA GLN A 256 -18.13 -4.50 -6.82
C GLN A 256 -19.06 -3.35 -6.41
N GLN A 257 -19.28 -2.39 -7.30
CA GLN A 257 -20.11 -1.21 -7.09
C GLN A 257 -20.90 -0.89 -8.37
N PRO A 258 -22.15 -0.42 -8.26
CA PRO A 258 -22.95 -0.03 -9.42
C PRO A 258 -22.34 1.21 -10.10
N VAL A 259 -22.14 1.17 -11.43
CA VAL A 259 -21.53 2.27 -12.19
C VAL A 259 -22.59 3.09 -12.90
N VAL A 260 -22.66 4.36 -12.56
CA VAL A 260 -23.56 5.34 -13.17
C VAL A 260 -23.09 5.73 -14.57
N GLY A 261 -21.78 5.95 -14.70
CA GLY A 261 -21.16 6.40 -15.93
C GLY A 261 -19.83 7.05 -15.65
N TRP A 262 -19.30 7.69 -16.67
CA TRP A 262 -17.97 8.26 -16.63
C TRP A 262 -17.91 9.50 -17.50
N TYR A 263 -16.94 10.36 -17.22
CA TYR A 263 -16.64 11.52 -18.05
C TYR A 263 -15.18 11.93 -17.91
N VAL A 264 -14.70 12.70 -18.88
CA VAL A 264 -13.40 13.36 -18.84
C VAL A 264 -13.65 14.85 -18.86
N ALA A 265 -13.04 15.58 -17.92
CA ALA A 265 -13.17 17.02 -17.81
C ALA A 265 -11.84 17.67 -17.41
N THR A 266 -11.71 18.95 -17.68
CA THR A 266 -10.57 19.75 -17.21
C THR A 266 -10.95 20.45 -15.91
N GLU A 267 -10.13 20.28 -14.87
CA GLU A 267 -10.34 20.94 -13.58
C GLU A 267 -9.52 22.24 -13.51
N PRO A 268 -10.12 23.39 -13.17
CA PRO A 268 -9.41 24.65 -13.13
C PRO A 268 -8.29 24.61 -12.10
N SER A 269 -7.10 25.08 -12.50
CA SER A 269 -5.96 25.13 -11.60
C SER A 269 -6.24 26.16 -10.48
N LEU A 270 -6.08 25.75 -9.22
CA LEU A 270 -6.16 26.71 -8.11
C LEU A 270 -5.06 27.76 -8.30
N PRO A 271 -5.38 29.07 -8.31
CA PRO A 271 -4.36 30.09 -8.45
C PRO A 271 -3.41 30.01 -7.25
N ARG A 272 -2.11 29.88 -7.50
CA ARG A 272 -1.09 30.06 -6.47
C ARG A 272 -1.27 31.46 -5.90
N ARG A 273 -1.54 31.56 -4.58
CA ARG A 273 -1.25 32.80 -3.85
C ARG A 273 0.26 32.96 -3.87
N ASP A 274 0.77 33.66 -4.88
CA ASP A 274 2.13 34.18 -4.81
C ASP A 274 2.19 35.09 -3.60
N ARG A 275 2.97 34.65 -2.62
CA ARG A 275 3.37 35.45 -1.48
C ARG A 275 4.11 36.65 -2.04
N ARG A 276 3.42 37.79 -2.17
CA ARG A 276 4.07 39.07 -2.45
C ARG A 276 5.03 39.30 -1.28
N ASP A 277 6.32 39.18 -1.54
CA ASP A 277 7.32 39.74 -0.62
C ASP A 277 7.05 41.24 -0.57
N LEU A 278 6.56 41.69 0.58
CA LEU A 278 6.56 43.10 0.93
C LEU A 278 8.02 43.50 1.04
N GLY A 279 8.56 44.01 -0.06
CA GLY A 279 9.83 44.72 -0.07
C GLY A 279 9.72 45.85 0.94
N VAL A 280 10.43 45.70 2.06
CA VAL A 280 10.64 46.76 3.05
C VAL A 280 11.40 47.86 2.33
N SER A 281 10.68 48.90 1.88
CA SER A 281 11.31 50.13 1.44
C SER A 281 11.94 50.80 2.66
N VAL A 282 13.25 50.78 2.72
CA VAL A 282 14.03 51.62 3.63
C VAL A 282 13.71 53.07 3.28
N CYS A 283 12.91 53.74 4.12
CA CYS A 283 12.81 55.20 4.08
C CYS A 283 14.06 55.76 4.77
N GLY A 284 14.99 56.28 3.96
CA GLY A 284 16.03 57.18 4.42
C GLY A 284 15.55 58.62 4.31
N MET A 285 15.52 59.33 5.44
CA MET A 285 15.91 60.73 5.61
C MET A 285 15.99 61.03 7.11
#